data_AF-A0A5X5NE96-F1
#
_entry.id   AF-A0A5X5NE96-F1
#
_cell.length_a   1.000
_cell.length_b   1.000
_cell.length_c   1.000
_cell.angle_alpha   90.00
_cell.angle_beta   90.00
_cell.angle_gamma   90.00
#
_symmetry.space_group_name_H-M   'P 1'
#
loop_
_entity.id
_entity.type
_entity.pdbx_description
1 polymer ?
#
loop_
_entity_poly.entity_id
_entity_poly.type
_entity_poly.pdbx_seq_one_letter_code
_entity_poly.pdbx_strand_id
1 'polypeptide(L)'
;MQATDKALPVIARNIDRSIWRDLMLKSGMLSLMDAEARNQWAKDLDEGDLPAISKANILSTFKQLHHNKQDVFERGIINVFKGLSWDYKTNNPCYFSKRIIVNNLVKHDRWGYSLNWGWRRDQLADLERMLYLLDGKTIPDNRHDVSIRFMDFVRDNPHQQVFEDDLFTIRYFQKGSGHITFKRLD
;
A
#
# COMPACT_ATOMS: atom_id res chain seq x y z
N MET A 1 6.19 -11.03 -45.74
CA MET A 1 7.22 -10.47 -44.84
C MET A 1 6.70 -9.40 -43.86
N GLN A 2 5.55 -8.75 -44.04
CA GLN A 2 5.10 -7.66 -43.14
C GLN A 2 4.57 -8.09 -41.75
N ALA A 3 4.08 -9.31 -41.58
CA ALA A 3 3.48 -9.75 -40.31
C ALA A 3 4.52 -10.09 -39.22
N THR A 4 5.69 -10.60 -39.63
CA THR A 4 6.78 -11.03 -38.73
C THR A 4 7.53 -9.85 -38.11
N ASP A 5 7.76 -8.77 -38.86
CA ASP A 5 8.46 -7.56 -38.37
C ASP A 5 7.67 -6.80 -37.30
N LYS A 6 6.33 -6.89 -37.31
CA LYS A 6 5.48 -6.31 -36.27
C LYS A 6 5.29 -7.23 -35.07
N ALA A 7 5.39 -8.55 -35.25
CA ALA A 7 5.15 -9.52 -34.18
C ALA A 7 6.33 -9.62 -33.20
N LEU A 8 7.57 -9.56 -33.68
CA LEU A 8 8.77 -9.72 -32.82
C LEU A 8 8.90 -8.63 -31.73
N PRO A 9 8.71 -7.33 -32.02
CA PRO A 9 8.74 -6.28 -30.98
C PRO A 9 7.65 -6.44 -29.93
N VAL A 10 6.45 -6.89 -30.34
CA VAL A 10 5.33 -7.12 -29.42
C VAL A 10 5.62 -8.30 -28.49
N ILE A 11 6.20 -9.39 -29.02
CA ILE A 11 6.62 -10.54 -28.21
C ILE A 11 7.72 -10.13 -27.22
N ALA A 12 8.74 -9.41 -27.68
CA ALA A 12 9.81 -8.92 -26.82
C ALA A 12 9.27 -8.02 -25.69
N ARG A 13 8.37 -7.08 -26.01
CA ARG A 13 7.73 -6.20 -25.01
C ARG A 13 6.95 -7.01 -23.96
N ASN A 14 6.23 -8.05 -24.37
CA ASN A 14 5.47 -8.89 -23.44
C ASN A 14 6.38 -9.70 -22.50
N ILE A 15 7.50 -10.21 -23.02
CA ILE A 15 8.51 -10.92 -22.22
C ILE A 15 9.16 -9.95 -21.23
N ASP A 16 9.59 -8.77 -21.71
CA ASP A 16 10.21 -7.73 -20.88
C ASP A 16 9.26 -7.29 -19.75
N ARG A 17 7.97 -7.13 -20.04
CA ARG A 17 6.93 -6.88 -19.03
C ARG A 17 6.90 -7.94 -17.94
N SER A 18 6.90 -9.21 -18.33
CA SER A 18 6.84 -10.34 -17.42
C SER A 18 8.07 -10.35 -16.50
N ILE A 19 9.24 -10.09 -17.07
CA ILE A 19 10.50 -10.00 -16.32
C ILE A 19 10.46 -8.83 -15.34
N TRP A 20 10.06 -7.63 -15.77
CA TRP A 20 9.93 -6.48 -14.88
C TRP A 20 8.95 -6.71 -13.74
N ARG A 21 7.80 -7.35 -14.02
CA ARG A 21 6.82 -7.73 -13.00
C ARG A 21 7.43 -8.68 -11.96
N ASP A 22 8.14 -9.71 -12.42
CA ASP A 22 8.79 -10.69 -11.54
C ASP A 22 9.93 -10.08 -10.71
N LEU A 23 10.76 -9.23 -11.32
CA LEU A 23 11.82 -8.49 -10.64
C LEU A 23 11.26 -7.60 -9.51
N MET A 24 10.20 -6.85 -9.78
CA MET A 24 9.57 -5.97 -8.79
C MET A 24 8.92 -6.74 -7.65
N LEU A 25 8.32 -7.89 -7.95
CA LEU A 25 7.74 -8.77 -6.94
C LEU A 25 8.82 -9.40 -6.06
N LYS A 26 9.86 -10.00 -6.65
CA LYS A 26 10.91 -10.74 -5.93
C LYS A 26 11.84 -9.84 -5.13
N SER A 27 12.05 -8.61 -5.58
CA SER A 27 12.88 -7.64 -4.88
C SER A 27 12.19 -6.98 -3.68
N GLY A 28 10.88 -7.16 -3.53
CA GLY A 28 10.09 -6.43 -2.54
C GLY A 28 9.94 -4.94 -2.84
N MET A 29 10.37 -4.43 -4.01
CA MET A 29 10.22 -2.99 -4.31
C MET A 29 8.76 -2.52 -4.34
N LEU A 30 7.82 -3.41 -4.70
CA LEU A 30 6.39 -3.09 -4.64
C LEU A 30 5.89 -2.82 -3.22
N SER A 31 6.54 -3.33 -2.17
CA SER A 31 6.17 -3.04 -0.79
C SER A 31 6.77 -1.73 -0.28
N LEU A 32 7.77 -1.17 -0.98
CA LEU A 32 8.34 0.15 -0.67
C LEU A 32 7.54 1.30 -1.30
N MET A 33 6.66 0.99 -2.26
CA MET A 33 5.86 1.98 -2.98
C MET A 33 4.53 2.26 -2.28
N ASP A 34 4.18 3.55 -2.15
CA ASP A 34 2.83 3.96 -1.78
C ASP A 34 1.83 3.63 -2.90
N ALA A 35 0.53 3.74 -2.61
CA ALA A 35 -0.54 3.42 -3.55
C ALA A 35 -0.45 4.14 -4.91
N GLU A 36 -0.05 5.41 -4.93
CA GLU A 36 0.07 6.19 -6.17
C GLU A 36 1.29 5.76 -6.98
N ALA A 37 2.44 5.52 -6.36
CA ALA A 37 3.60 4.94 -7.05
C ALA A 37 3.32 3.54 -7.62
N ARG A 38 2.60 2.70 -6.86
CA ARG A 38 2.16 1.38 -7.33
C ARG A 38 1.22 1.48 -8.54
N ASN A 39 0.28 2.41 -8.50
CA ASN A 39 -0.65 2.63 -9.61
C ASN A 39 0.07 3.16 -10.85
N GLN A 40 1.01 4.08 -10.69
CA GLN A 40 1.83 4.58 -11.80
C GLN A 40 2.68 3.45 -12.39
N TRP A 41 3.34 2.64 -11.55
CA TRP A 41 4.09 1.48 -12.02
C TRP A 41 3.22 0.48 -12.77
N ALA A 42 2.00 0.21 -12.30
CA ALA A 42 1.06 -0.67 -13.00
C ALA A 42 0.68 -0.12 -14.38
N LYS A 43 0.48 1.20 -14.51
CA LYS A 43 0.26 1.86 -15.81
C LYS A 43 1.50 1.83 -16.70
N ASP A 44 2.68 2.07 -16.15
CA ASP A 44 3.93 2.03 -16.92
C ASP A 44 4.22 0.61 -17.42
N LEU A 45 3.83 -0.40 -16.63
CA LEU A 45 3.75 -1.77 -17.07
C LEU A 45 2.74 -1.83 -18.24
N ASP A 46 1.44 -1.63 -17.98
CA ASP A 46 0.25 -1.39 -18.82
C ASP A 46 0.40 -0.80 -20.24
N GLU A 47 1.08 0.32 -20.31
CA GLU A 47 0.93 1.28 -21.40
C GLU A 47 2.27 1.92 -21.74
N GLY A 48 3.18 2.01 -20.75
CA GLY A 48 4.47 2.66 -20.88
C GLY A 48 5.51 1.91 -21.70
N ASP A 49 6.52 2.67 -22.11
CA ASP A 49 7.77 2.15 -22.65
C ASP A 49 8.70 1.85 -21.47
N LEU A 50 8.72 0.58 -21.05
CA LEU A 50 9.67 0.10 -20.05
C LEU A 50 11.08 0.10 -20.64
N PRO A 51 12.12 0.35 -19.83
CA PRO A 51 13.49 0.16 -20.28
C PRO A 51 13.69 -1.29 -20.75
N ALA A 52 14.32 -1.47 -21.90
CA ALA A 52 14.63 -2.80 -22.43
C ALA A 52 15.38 -3.63 -21.38
N ILE A 53 15.06 -4.92 -21.27
CA ILE A 53 15.70 -5.77 -20.27
C ILE A 53 17.20 -5.89 -20.55
N SER A 54 18.00 -5.31 -19.66
CA SER A 54 19.46 -5.42 -19.64
C SER A 54 19.96 -5.24 -18.22
N LYS A 55 21.14 -5.79 -17.91
CA LYS A 55 21.75 -5.64 -16.58
C LYS A 55 21.92 -4.17 -16.19
N ALA A 56 22.30 -3.32 -17.14
CA ALA A 56 22.48 -1.88 -16.92
C ALA A 56 21.15 -1.19 -16.60
N ASN A 57 20.10 -1.47 -17.38
CA ASN A 57 18.78 -0.88 -17.17
C ASN A 57 18.14 -1.35 -15.87
N ILE A 58 18.23 -2.65 -15.56
CA ILE A 58 17.78 -3.21 -14.27
C ILE A 58 18.49 -2.48 -13.13
N LEU A 59 19.82 -2.43 -13.14
CA LEU A 59 20.58 -1.79 -12.07
C LEU A 59 20.23 -0.30 -11.93
N SER A 60 20.05 0.41 -13.05
CA SER A 60 19.69 1.83 -13.06
C SER A 60 18.30 2.06 -12.44
N THR A 61 17.29 1.31 -12.89
CA THR A 61 15.93 1.40 -12.36
C THR A 61 15.91 1.12 -10.86
N PHE A 62 16.57 0.04 -10.41
CA PHE A 62 16.61 -0.31 -8.99
C PHE A 62 17.36 0.72 -8.14
N LYS A 63 18.43 1.34 -8.65
CA LYS A 63 19.11 2.44 -7.97
C LYS A 63 18.19 3.66 -7.81
N GLN A 64 17.45 4.02 -8.87
CA GLN A 64 16.51 5.14 -8.83
C GLN A 64 15.37 4.88 -7.83
N LEU A 65 14.79 3.68 -7.86
CA LEU A 65 13.77 3.25 -6.88
C LEU A 65 14.30 3.32 -5.45
N HIS A 66 15.54 2.86 -5.22
CA HIS A 66 16.14 2.91 -3.90
C HIS A 66 16.46 4.33 -3.45
N HIS A 67 16.87 5.21 -4.36
CA HIS A 67 17.15 6.61 -4.05
C HIS A 67 15.86 7.35 -3.68
N ASN A 68 14.78 7.11 -4.43
CA ASN A 68 13.49 7.78 -4.25
C ASN A 68 12.64 7.14 -3.13
N LYS A 69 13.11 6.09 -2.47
CA LYS A 69 12.34 5.35 -1.46
C LYS A 69 11.84 6.25 -0.32
N GLN A 70 12.62 7.26 0.06
CA GLN A 70 12.28 8.18 1.13
C GLN A 70 11.18 9.16 0.69
N ASP A 71 11.27 9.71 -0.52
CA ASP A 71 10.25 10.61 -1.06
C ASP A 71 8.89 9.92 -1.24
N VAL A 72 8.93 8.67 -1.72
CA VAL A 72 7.75 7.79 -1.85
C VAL A 72 7.13 7.52 -0.48
N PHE A 73 7.97 7.30 0.54
CA PHE A 73 7.54 7.15 1.92
C PHE A 73 6.90 8.44 2.48
N GLU A 74 7.54 9.60 2.34
CA GLU A 74 7.04 10.89 2.82
C GLU A 74 5.69 11.23 2.15
N ARG A 75 5.58 10.98 0.85
CA ARG A 75 4.31 11.14 0.11
C ARG A 75 3.23 10.18 0.60
N GLY A 76 3.58 8.94 0.94
CA GLY A 76 2.68 7.99 1.58
C GLY A 76 2.08 8.55 2.88
N ILE A 77 2.91 9.12 3.77
CA ILE A 77 2.47 9.77 5.02
C ILE A 77 1.46 10.87 4.72
N ILE A 78 1.85 11.78 3.81
CA ILE A 78 1.04 12.93 3.44
C ILE A 78 -0.31 12.46 2.87
N ASN A 79 -0.32 11.43 2.05
CA ASN A 79 -1.54 10.88 1.45
C ASN A 79 -2.47 10.22 2.48
N VAL A 80 -1.92 9.59 3.53
CA VAL A 80 -2.72 9.10 4.67
C VAL A 80 -3.44 10.27 5.33
N PHE A 81 -2.70 11.31 5.74
CA PHE A 81 -3.29 12.47 6.46
C PHE A 81 -4.22 13.32 5.60
N LYS A 82 -3.93 13.51 4.31
CA LYS A 82 -4.83 14.17 3.36
C LYS A 82 -6.19 13.48 3.27
N GLY A 83 -6.22 12.17 3.46
CA GLY A 83 -7.46 11.39 3.45
C GLY A 83 -8.22 11.33 4.77
N LEU A 84 -7.69 11.90 5.85
CA LEU A 84 -8.38 11.94 7.14
C LEU A 84 -9.36 13.12 7.19
N SER A 85 -10.47 12.95 7.92
CA SER A 85 -11.34 14.09 8.25
C SER A 85 -10.64 14.97 9.28
N TRP A 86 -10.73 16.28 9.09
CA TRP A 86 -10.13 17.28 9.96
C TRP A 86 -11.05 17.72 11.10
N ASP A 87 -12.27 17.16 11.18
CA ASP A 87 -13.22 17.41 12.27
C ASP A 87 -12.73 16.82 13.60
N TYR A 88 -11.77 15.89 13.54
CA TYR A 88 -11.20 15.24 14.71
C TYR A 88 -9.87 15.88 15.11
N LYS A 89 -9.81 16.41 16.33
CA LYS A 89 -8.60 17.02 16.92
C LYS A 89 -7.35 16.12 16.87
N THR A 90 -7.53 14.80 16.86
CA THR A 90 -6.42 13.83 16.84
C THR A 90 -5.84 13.58 15.44
N ASN A 91 -6.55 13.98 14.38
CA ASN A 91 -6.10 13.88 13.00
C ASN A 91 -5.30 15.14 12.62
N ASN A 92 -4.09 15.26 13.16
CA ASN A 92 -3.20 16.40 12.89
C ASN A 92 -2.14 16.03 11.85
N PRO A 93 -2.04 16.73 10.70
CA PRO A 93 -1.03 16.41 9.67
C PRO A 93 0.41 16.74 10.09
N CYS A 94 0.61 17.55 11.13
CA CYS A 94 1.94 17.98 11.57
C CYS A 94 2.65 16.99 12.49
N TYR A 95 1.92 16.04 13.10
CA TYR A 95 2.52 14.99 13.94
C TYR A 95 1.55 13.83 14.14
N PHE A 96 2.10 12.63 14.33
CA PHE A 96 1.32 11.47 14.78
C PHE A 96 0.95 11.65 16.25
N SER A 97 -0.34 11.85 16.51
CA SER A 97 -0.86 11.72 17.87
C SER A 97 -1.01 10.23 18.23
N LYS A 98 -1.33 9.92 19.49
CA LYS A 98 -1.61 8.54 19.95
C LYS A 98 -2.66 7.80 19.10
N ARG A 99 -3.51 8.50 18.34
CA ARG A 99 -4.60 7.89 17.59
C ARG A 99 -5.00 8.71 16.36
N ILE A 100 -5.32 8.05 15.26
CA ILE A 100 -6.04 8.65 14.14
C ILE A 100 -7.45 8.05 13.99
N ILE A 101 -8.35 8.82 13.40
CA ILE A 101 -9.73 8.43 13.12
C ILE A 101 -9.95 8.43 11.61
N VAL A 102 -10.27 7.26 11.08
CA VAL A 102 -10.51 7.03 9.66
C VAL A 102 -12.02 6.87 9.45
N ASN A 103 -12.65 7.80 8.74
CA ASN A 103 -14.05 7.69 8.36
C ASN A 103 -14.22 6.66 7.23
N ASN A 104 -15.35 5.95 7.20
CA ASN A 104 -15.62 4.93 6.19
C ASN A 104 -14.52 3.87 6.11
N LEU A 105 -13.91 3.49 7.24
CA LEU A 105 -12.97 2.36 7.29
C LEU A 105 -13.71 1.06 7.02
N VAL A 106 -14.86 0.87 7.68
CA VAL A 106 -15.71 -0.30 7.54
C VAL A 106 -17.09 0.10 7.03
N LYS A 107 -17.76 -0.83 6.38
CA LYS A 107 -19.20 -0.83 6.16
C LYS A 107 -19.84 -1.69 7.24
N HIS A 108 -21.06 -1.34 7.66
CA HIS A 108 -21.90 -2.14 8.52
C HIS A 108 -23.27 -2.28 7.86
N ASP A 109 -23.68 -3.50 7.58
CA ASP A 109 -25.01 -3.81 7.04
C ASP A 109 -25.60 -5.06 7.72
N ARG A 110 -26.71 -5.59 7.17
CA ARG A 110 -27.41 -6.76 7.73
C ARG A 110 -26.55 -8.02 7.82
N TRP A 111 -25.44 -8.08 7.09
CA TRP A 111 -24.48 -9.19 7.09
C TRP A 111 -23.29 -8.94 8.01
N GLY A 112 -23.30 -7.84 8.77
CA GLY A 112 -22.25 -7.48 9.73
C GLY A 112 -21.28 -6.44 9.19
N TYR A 113 -20.05 -6.48 9.70
CA TYR A 113 -19.00 -5.57 9.31
C TYR A 113 -18.19 -6.10 8.12
N SER A 114 -17.75 -5.19 7.26
CA SER A 114 -16.76 -5.50 6.22
C SER A 114 -15.83 -4.31 6.00
N LEU A 115 -14.55 -4.54 5.72
CA LEU A 115 -13.62 -3.47 5.35
C LEU A 115 -14.07 -2.81 4.03
N ASN A 116 -14.03 -1.48 3.96
CA ASN A 116 -14.27 -0.78 2.70
C ASN A 116 -13.08 -0.96 1.74
N TRP A 117 -13.36 -1.55 0.59
CA TRP A 117 -12.36 -1.80 -0.44
C TRP A 117 -11.92 -0.53 -1.17
N GLY A 118 -10.69 -0.56 -1.68
CA GLY A 118 -10.06 0.55 -2.40
C GLY A 118 -9.18 1.39 -1.49
N TRP A 119 -9.31 2.71 -1.60
CA TRP A 119 -8.34 3.66 -1.05
C TRP A 119 -8.11 3.55 0.48
N ARG A 120 -9.11 3.17 1.28
CA ARG A 120 -8.97 2.99 2.74
C ARG A 120 -8.10 1.80 3.10
N ARG A 121 -8.18 0.73 2.30
CA ARG A 121 -7.31 -0.43 2.41
C ARG A 121 -5.86 -0.03 2.13
N ASP A 122 -5.65 0.71 1.05
CA ASP A 122 -4.33 1.21 0.68
C ASP A 122 -3.72 2.09 1.77
N GLN A 123 -4.53 2.98 2.38
CA GLN A 123 -4.07 3.81 3.50
C GLN A 123 -3.64 2.99 4.73
N LEU A 124 -4.35 1.92 5.08
CA LEU A 124 -3.96 1.04 6.19
C LEU A 124 -2.62 0.36 5.89
N ALA A 125 -2.47 -0.17 4.67
CA ALA A 125 -1.25 -0.84 4.26
C ALA A 125 -0.06 0.14 4.21
N ASP A 126 -0.26 1.34 3.67
CA ASP A 126 0.77 2.39 3.65
C ASP A 126 1.16 2.82 5.07
N LEU A 127 0.20 2.92 6.01
CA LEU A 127 0.48 3.22 7.42
C LEU A 127 1.32 2.13 8.11
N GLU A 128 1.04 0.85 7.86
CA GLU A 128 1.87 -0.26 8.38
C GLU A 128 3.29 -0.18 7.83
N ARG A 129 3.45 -0.08 6.50
CA ARG A 129 4.76 0.01 5.85
C ARG A 129 5.59 1.16 6.43
N MET A 130 4.93 2.28 6.70
CA MET A 130 5.57 3.44 7.28
C MET A 130 6.14 3.16 8.67
N LEU A 131 5.38 2.52 9.56
CA LEU A 131 5.86 2.18 10.89
C LEU A 131 7.00 1.17 10.86
N TYR A 132 6.94 0.18 9.97
CA TYR A 132 8.05 -0.75 9.75
C TYR A 132 9.33 -0.03 9.31
N LEU A 133 9.22 0.94 8.39
CA LEU A 133 10.36 1.75 7.96
C LEU A 133 10.93 2.62 9.09
N LEU A 134 10.08 3.26 9.90
CA LEU A 134 10.50 4.04 11.06
C LEU A 134 11.16 3.18 12.15
N ASP A 135 10.82 1.89 12.22
CA ASP A 135 11.48 0.92 13.11
C ASP A 135 12.78 0.34 12.51
N GLY A 136 13.14 0.71 11.27
CA GLY A 136 14.25 0.09 10.54
C GLY A 136 14.02 -1.39 10.23
N LYS A 137 12.77 -1.87 10.32
CA LYS A 137 12.39 -3.25 10.04
C LYS A 137 12.13 -3.45 8.55
N THR A 138 12.24 -4.70 8.11
CA THR A 138 11.85 -5.08 6.75
C THR A 138 10.34 -4.96 6.60
N ILE A 139 9.90 -4.28 5.54
CA ILE A 139 8.48 -4.12 5.25
C ILE A 139 7.83 -5.48 4.98
N PRO A 140 6.67 -5.80 5.58
CA PRO A 140 5.98 -7.06 5.33
C PRO A 140 5.51 -7.18 3.87
N ASP A 141 5.41 -8.44 3.39
CA ASP A 141 4.81 -8.74 2.09
C ASP A 141 3.37 -8.21 2.04
N ASN A 142 3.03 -7.48 0.96
CA ASN A 142 1.70 -6.94 0.70
C ASN A 142 0.58 -8.01 0.74
N ARG A 143 0.91 -9.29 0.57
CA ARG A 143 -0.05 -10.41 0.68
C ARG A 143 -0.56 -10.66 2.10
N HIS A 144 0.17 -10.21 3.11
CA HIS A 144 -0.16 -10.40 4.52
C HIS A 144 -0.11 -9.07 5.29
N ASP A 145 -0.34 -7.95 4.61
CA ASP A 145 -0.37 -6.63 5.22
C ASP A 145 -1.53 -6.49 6.23
N VAL A 146 -1.49 -5.43 7.04
CA VAL A 146 -2.48 -5.17 8.09
C VAL A 146 -3.91 -5.12 7.55
N SER A 147 -4.09 -4.73 6.29
CA SER A 147 -5.42 -4.64 5.68
C SER A 147 -6.03 -6.02 5.46
N ILE A 148 -5.22 -7.01 5.08
CA ILE A 148 -5.61 -8.42 4.96
C ILE A 148 -5.89 -9.00 6.35
N ARG A 149 -4.98 -8.82 7.31
CA ARG A 149 -5.17 -9.32 8.68
C ARG A 149 -6.41 -8.75 9.35
N PHE A 150 -6.66 -7.46 9.18
CA PHE A 150 -7.86 -6.81 9.69
C PHE A 150 -9.14 -7.32 9.02
N MET A 151 -9.11 -7.55 7.71
CA MET A 151 -10.25 -8.13 6.98
C MET A 151 -10.57 -9.54 7.46
N ASP A 152 -9.56 -10.40 7.59
CA ASP A 152 -9.72 -11.75 8.12
C ASP A 152 -10.29 -11.71 9.54
N PHE A 153 -9.77 -10.83 10.39
CA PHE A 153 -10.32 -10.63 11.74
C PHE A 153 -11.80 -10.25 11.73
N VAL A 154 -12.20 -9.25 10.93
CA VAL A 154 -13.59 -8.78 10.85
C VAL A 154 -14.53 -9.91 10.40
N ARG A 155 -14.08 -10.74 9.45
CA ARG A 155 -14.83 -11.90 8.95
C ARG A 155 -14.97 -12.97 10.01
N ASP A 156 -13.88 -13.31 10.68
CA ASP A 156 -13.81 -14.47 11.57
C ASP A 156 -14.33 -14.14 12.99
N ASN A 157 -14.48 -12.86 13.34
CA ASN A 157 -14.90 -12.38 14.65
C ASN A 157 -16.09 -11.38 14.57
N PRO A 158 -17.28 -11.81 14.10
CA PRO A 158 -18.40 -10.91 13.81
C PRO A 158 -18.97 -10.15 15.03
N HIS A 159 -18.68 -10.62 16.24
CA HIS A 159 -19.13 -10.00 17.50
C HIS A 159 -18.07 -9.13 18.17
N GLN A 160 -16.86 -9.07 17.62
CA GLN A 160 -15.79 -8.21 18.13
C GLN A 160 -15.73 -6.93 17.30
N GLN A 161 -15.27 -5.84 17.92
CA GLN A 161 -15.04 -4.56 17.24
C GLN A 161 -13.65 -3.98 17.51
N VAL A 162 -12.74 -4.81 18.01
CA VAL A 162 -11.37 -4.40 18.38
C VAL A 162 -10.40 -5.41 17.77
N PHE A 163 -9.72 -4.98 16.72
CA PHE A 163 -8.59 -5.70 16.15
C PHE A 163 -7.31 -5.19 16.80
N GLU A 164 -6.38 -6.09 17.09
CA GLU A 164 -5.06 -5.76 17.63
C GLU A 164 -3.97 -6.51 16.89
N ASP A 165 -2.88 -5.81 16.57
CA ASP A 165 -1.63 -6.40 16.12
C ASP A 165 -0.44 -5.75 16.84
N ASP A 166 0.78 -5.95 16.33
CA ASP A 166 2.01 -5.43 16.95
C ASP A 166 2.12 -3.89 16.89
N LEU A 167 1.47 -3.26 15.90
CA LEU A 167 1.63 -1.84 15.60
C LEU A 167 0.42 -1.00 16.04
N PHE A 168 -0.78 -1.57 15.93
CA PHE A 168 -2.04 -0.85 16.06
C PHE A 168 -3.06 -1.61 16.91
N THR A 169 -3.96 -0.84 17.51
CA THR A 169 -5.29 -1.29 17.91
C THR A 169 -6.32 -0.55 17.07
N ILE A 170 -7.15 -1.28 16.34
CA ILE A 170 -8.23 -0.72 15.50
C ILE A 170 -9.57 -1.03 16.16
N ARG A 171 -10.21 0.01 16.69
CA ARG A 171 -11.61 -0.08 17.14
C ARG A 171 -12.54 0.47 16.06
N TYR A 172 -13.51 -0.30 15.61
CA TYR A 172 -14.45 0.12 14.56
C TYR A 172 -15.89 0.25 15.07
N PHE A 173 -16.68 1.08 14.39
CA PHE A 173 -18.00 1.50 14.87
C PHE A 173 -19.06 1.39 13.76
N GLN A 174 -20.33 1.24 14.14
CA GLN A 174 -21.44 1.10 13.18
C GLN A 174 -21.56 2.25 12.19
N LYS A 175 -21.16 3.47 12.57
CA LYS A 175 -21.09 4.64 11.66
C LYS A 175 -19.99 4.53 10.57
N GLY A 176 -19.28 3.41 10.52
CA GLY A 176 -18.22 3.12 9.56
C GLY A 176 -16.84 3.67 9.92
N SER A 177 -16.70 4.40 11.03
CA SER A 177 -15.41 4.93 11.46
C SER A 177 -14.53 3.86 12.10
N GLY A 178 -13.22 3.94 11.87
CA GLY A 178 -12.20 3.18 12.58
C GLY A 178 -11.27 4.11 13.35
N HIS A 179 -11.04 3.78 14.62
CA HIS A 179 -10.13 4.47 15.52
C HIS A 179 -8.86 3.64 15.62
N ILE A 180 -7.79 4.12 14.99
CA ILE A 180 -6.49 3.44 14.93
C ILE A 180 -5.60 4.07 16.00
N THR A 181 -5.33 3.32 17.06
CA THR A 181 -4.44 3.72 18.13
C THR A 181 -3.08 3.10 17.89
N PHE A 182 -2.03 3.92 17.86
CA PHE A 182 -0.66 3.45 17.69
C PHE A 182 -0.17 2.87 19.02
N LYS A 183 0.43 1.67 18.97
CA LYS A 183 1.07 1.06 20.14
C LYS A 183 2.45 1.68 20.41
N ARG A 184 3.08 2.22 19.37
CA ARG A 184 4.27 3.06 19.44
C ARG A 184 3.91 4.50 19.82
N LEU A 185 4.59 5.07 20.81
CA LEU A 185 4.30 6.40 21.40
C LEU A 185 5.49 7.37 21.34
N ASP A 186 6.66 6.91 20.90
CA ASP A 186 7.87 7.70 20.70
C ASP A 186 7.88 8.44 19.35
#